data_AF-A0A7C9KTP4-F1
#
_entry.id   AF-A0A7C9KTP4-F1
#
_cell.length_a   1.000
_cell.length_b   1.000
_cell.length_c   1.000
_cell.angle_alpha   90.00
_cell.angle_beta   90.00
_cell.angle_gamma   90.00
#
_symmetry.space_group_name_H-M   'P 1'
#
loop_
_entity.id
_entity.type
_entity.pdbx_description
1 polymer ?
#
loop_
_entity_poly.entity_id
_entity_poly.type
_entity_poly.pdbx_seq_one_letter_code
_entity_poly.pdbx_strand_id
1 'polypeptide(L)'
;MTRNEFKTENSGENQGVIVGQNSGNINVSIQKVVKIPSLIATVVKTLGEMCVQDDFSDNIGNLQEYRPDEKIEYNCVVKYKEIIKEFSAYYSICENHLNAYDDSNISGKARILKCVHLWYLQAKGEIIAENIQTGKSYIEIVRKNSDRIIDMVKIKIRDAVMGAKEFDTMYVEDIELGIECFTCFCFMECKILERPI
;
A
#
# COMPACT_ATOMS: atom_id res chain seq x y z
N MET A 1 55.39 -2.23 -31.48
CA MET A 1 54.61 -2.33 -30.24
C MET A 1 53.54 -1.25 -30.25
N THR A 2 52.30 -1.62 -30.48
CA THR A 2 51.13 -0.73 -30.56
C THR A 2 50.71 -0.34 -29.13
N ARG A 3 50.59 0.97 -28.86
CA ARG A 3 49.97 1.50 -27.64
C ARG A 3 48.47 1.22 -27.73
N ASN A 4 47.93 0.40 -26.84
CA ASN A 4 46.49 0.34 -26.64
C ASN A 4 46.05 1.62 -25.93
N GLU A 5 45.35 2.50 -26.65
CA GLU A 5 44.63 3.62 -26.05
C GLU A 5 43.42 3.06 -25.30
N PHE A 6 43.48 3.09 -23.97
CA PHE A 6 42.32 2.79 -23.14
C PHE A 6 41.30 3.93 -23.33
N LYS A 7 40.28 3.70 -24.15
CA LYS A 7 39.10 4.57 -24.19
C LYS A 7 38.28 4.32 -22.92
N THR A 8 38.17 5.34 -22.09
CA THR A 8 37.18 5.40 -21.02
C THR A 8 35.79 5.56 -21.64
N GLU A 9 34.99 4.49 -21.62
CA GLU A 9 33.55 4.59 -21.90
C GLU A 9 32.80 4.85 -20.59
N ASN A 10 32.14 6.01 -20.52
CA ASN A 10 31.20 6.35 -19.45
C ASN A 10 29.78 6.28 -20.03
N SER A 11 29.26 5.05 -20.16
CA SER A 11 27.91 4.80 -20.66
C SER A 11 26.91 4.71 -19.50
N GLY A 12 25.85 5.51 -19.55
CA GLY A 12 24.74 5.53 -18.59
C GLY A 12 24.08 6.92 -18.51
N GLU A 13 22.84 7.00 -18.01
CA GLU A 13 22.24 8.30 -17.68
C GLU A 13 22.86 8.83 -16.39
N ASN A 14 23.64 9.90 -16.50
CA ASN A 14 24.22 10.60 -15.37
C ASN A 14 23.62 12.01 -15.29
N GLN A 15 23.12 12.40 -14.11
CA GLN A 15 22.76 13.80 -13.84
C GLN A 15 23.97 14.65 -13.38
N GLY A 16 25.18 14.18 -13.69
CA GLY A 16 26.44 14.76 -13.21
C GLY A 16 27.25 15.44 -14.32
N VAL A 17 28.18 16.31 -13.92
CA VAL A 17 29.12 16.97 -14.85
C VAL A 17 30.21 15.99 -15.28
N ILE A 18 30.35 15.76 -16.58
CA ILE A 18 31.44 14.94 -17.15
C ILE A 18 32.67 15.81 -17.31
N VAL A 19 33.77 15.42 -16.66
CA VAL A 19 35.06 16.13 -16.77
C VAL A 19 35.85 15.55 -17.94
N GLY A 20 36.11 16.36 -18.97
CA GLY A 20 36.80 15.92 -20.19
C GLY A 20 38.31 15.68 -20.02
N GLN A 21 39.01 16.57 -19.33
CA GLN A 21 40.44 16.40 -19.04
C GLN A 21 40.78 17.09 -17.73
N ASN A 22 41.33 16.35 -16.77
CA ASN A 22 41.71 16.87 -15.46
C ASN A 22 43.21 16.65 -15.21
N SER A 23 43.91 17.75 -14.97
CA SER A 23 45.36 17.77 -14.72
C SER A 23 45.71 17.86 -13.23
N GLY A 24 44.71 17.93 -12.34
CA GLY A 24 44.87 17.99 -10.88
C GLY A 24 44.22 16.80 -10.16
N ASN A 25 44.22 16.79 -8.83
CA ASN A 25 43.59 15.70 -8.06
C ASN A 25 42.06 15.88 -7.98
N ILE A 26 41.29 14.82 -8.30
CA ILE A 26 39.84 14.76 -7.99
C ILE A 26 39.68 14.16 -6.59
N ASN A 27 39.25 14.97 -5.64
CA ASN A 27 38.84 14.46 -4.33
C ASN A 27 37.32 14.22 -4.34
N VAL A 28 36.92 12.97 -4.56
CA VAL A 28 35.52 12.55 -4.43
C VAL A 28 35.27 12.11 -2.99
N SER A 29 34.52 12.91 -2.24
CA SER A 29 34.06 12.52 -0.90
C SER A 29 32.72 11.80 -1.01
N ILE A 30 32.75 10.49 -1.27
CA ILE A 30 31.55 9.64 -1.24
C ILE A 30 31.13 9.53 0.22
N GLN A 31 30.20 10.38 0.66
CA GLN A 31 29.55 10.21 1.95
C GLN A 31 28.64 8.99 1.88
N LYS A 32 29.21 7.82 2.13
CA LYS A 32 28.45 6.63 2.45
C LYS A 32 27.83 6.89 3.81
N VAL A 33 26.64 7.48 3.85
CA VAL A 33 25.91 7.72 5.10
C VAL A 33 25.61 6.36 5.71
N VAL A 34 26.46 5.93 6.64
CA VAL A 34 26.23 4.75 7.45
C VAL A 34 25.07 5.11 8.37
N LYS A 35 23.87 4.63 8.08
CA LYS A 35 22.74 4.75 9.00
C LYS A 35 23.10 3.97 10.26
N ILE A 36 23.14 4.65 11.40
CA ILE A 36 23.33 3.99 12.69
C ILE A 36 22.09 3.12 12.94
N PRO A 37 22.24 1.81 13.16
CA PRO A 37 21.11 0.94 13.43
C PRO A 37 20.42 1.34 14.73
N SER A 38 19.09 1.33 14.70
CA SER A 38 18.25 1.65 15.87
C SER A 38 17.74 0.37 16.50
N LEU A 39 17.86 0.25 17.83
CA LEU A 39 17.25 -0.85 18.58
C LEU A 39 15.72 -0.88 18.39
N ILE A 40 15.10 0.31 18.31
CA ILE A 40 13.67 0.43 18.00
C ILE A 40 13.38 -0.13 16.61
N ALA A 41 14.23 0.14 15.60
CA ALA A 41 14.03 -0.39 14.26
C ALA A 41 14.12 -1.93 14.22
N THR A 42 15.04 -2.52 14.98
CA THR A 42 15.13 -3.99 15.11
C THR A 42 13.86 -4.56 15.74
N VAL A 43 13.41 -4.00 16.86
CA VAL A 43 12.18 -4.45 17.54
C VAL A 43 10.96 -4.28 16.63
N VAL A 44 10.82 -3.12 15.96
CA VAL A 44 9.73 -2.86 15.01
C VAL A 44 9.74 -3.85 13.85
N LYS A 45 10.92 -4.18 13.30
CA LYS A 45 11.06 -5.18 12.25
C LYS A 45 10.55 -6.54 12.73
N THR A 46 11.05 -7.02 13.87
CA THR A 46 10.66 -8.32 14.43
C THR A 46 9.16 -8.37 14.75
N LEU A 47 8.61 -7.32 15.38
CA LEU A 47 7.18 -7.25 15.68
C LEU A 47 6.33 -7.23 14.41
N GLY A 48 6.72 -6.46 13.39
CA GLY A 48 6.01 -6.42 12.11
C GLY A 48 5.95 -7.79 11.41
N GLU A 49 6.98 -8.63 11.58
CA GLU A 49 7.00 -10.00 11.08
C GLU A 49 6.10 -10.95 11.91
N MET A 50 5.99 -10.73 13.23
CA MET A 50 5.22 -11.58 14.16
C MET A 50 3.73 -11.25 14.22
N CYS A 51 3.35 -9.98 14.02
CA CYS A 51 1.97 -9.48 14.20
C CYS A 51 0.90 -10.13 13.31
N VAL A 52 1.26 -11.13 12.50
CA VAL A 52 0.41 -11.76 11.49
C VAL A 52 -0.24 -13.05 11.98
N GLN A 53 0.37 -13.73 12.96
CA GLN A 53 -0.02 -15.10 13.35
C GLN A 53 -1.36 -15.21 14.10
N ASP A 54 -1.86 -14.13 14.72
CA ASP A 54 -3.07 -14.20 15.57
C ASP A 54 -4.42 -14.18 14.82
N ASP A 55 -4.45 -13.78 13.54
CA ASP A 55 -5.72 -13.60 12.78
C ASP A 55 -6.34 -14.91 12.26
N PHE A 56 -5.65 -16.05 12.42
CA PHE A 56 -6.24 -17.36 12.12
C PHE A 56 -7.37 -17.73 13.10
N SER A 57 -7.45 -17.06 14.26
CA SER A 57 -8.43 -17.36 15.31
C SER A 57 -9.82 -16.72 15.08
N ASP A 58 -9.91 -15.58 14.40
CA ASP A 58 -11.18 -14.87 14.18
C ASP A 58 -11.99 -15.39 12.97
N ASN A 59 -11.42 -16.28 12.16
CA ASN A 59 -12.06 -16.78 10.93
C ASN A 59 -13.01 -17.98 11.13
N ILE A 60 -13.08 -18.58 12.31
CA ILE A 60 -13.91 -19.78 12.54
C ILE A 60 -15.39 -19.41 12.83
N GLY A 61 -15.68 -18.15 13.18
CA GLY A 61 -17.01 -17.74 13.66
C GLY A 61 -17.97 -17.08 12.67
N ASN A 62 -17.48 -16.53 11.55
CA ASN A 62 -18.31 -15.65 10.70
C ASN A 62 -18.13 -15.95 9.19
N LEU A 63 -18.60 -17.12 8.77
CA LEU A 63 -18.61 -17.62 7.39
C LEU A 63 -19.82 -17.15 6.56
N GLN A 64 -20.51 -16.08 6.95
CA GLN A 64 -21.58 -15.54 6.11
C GLN A 64 -20.98 -14.70 4.99
N GLU A 65 -20.86 -15.31 3.82
CA GLU A 65 -20.49 -14.66 2.57
C GLU A 65 -21.54 -13.58 2.26
N TYR A 66 -21.13 -12.31 2.33
CA TYR A 66 -22.00 -11.18 2.03
C TYR A 66 -21.69 -10.69 0.62
N ARG A 67 -22.71 -10.21 -0.09
CA ARG A 67 -22.52 -9.71 -1.46
C ARG A 67 -21.89 -8.30 -1.41
N PRO A 68 -21.05 -7.91 -2.39
CA PRO A 68 -20.52 -6.55 -2.46
C PRO A 68 -21.59 -5.45 -2.36
N ASP A 69 -22.76 -5.68 -2.98
CA ASP A 69 -23.91 -4.77 -2.91
C ASP A 69 -24.42 -4.54 -1.48
N GLU A 70 -24.47 -5.58 -0.65
CA GLU A 70 -24.94 -5.50 0.74
C GLU A 70 -24.00 -4.63 1.58
N LYS A 71 -22.68 -4.74 1.34
CA LYS A 71 -21.70 -3.91 2.03
C LYS A 71 -21.70 -2.46 1.58
N ILE A 72 -21.91 -2.22 0.28
CA ILE A 72 -22.10 -0.87 -0.26
C ILE A 72 -23.29 -0.20 0.41
N GLU A 73 -24.43 -0.89 0.49
CA GLU A 73 -25.65 -0.37 1.12
C GLU A 73 -25.47 -0.18 2.62
N TYR A 74 -24.94 -1.18 3.32
CA TYR A 74 -24.70 -1.13 4.77
C TYR A 74 -23.80 0.03 5.16
N ASN A 75 -22.79 0.36 4.35
CA ASN A 75 -21.89 1.48 4.60
C ASN A 75 -22.33 2.79 3.93
N CYS A 76 -23.44 2.81 3.19
CA CYS A 76 -23.89 4.01 2.46
C CYS A 76 -22.83 4.59 1.51
N VAL A 77 -22.08 3.73 0.80
CA VAL A 77 -21.06 4.14 -0.18
C VAL A 77 -21.75 4.68 -1.43
N VAL A 78 -21.37 5.90 -1.87
CA VAL A 78 -21.99 6.56 -3.03
C VAL A 78 -20.97 6.80 -4.15
N LYS A 79 -19.88 7.53 -3.87
CA LYS A 79 -18.85 7.88 -4.87
C LYS A 79 -18.21 6.64 -5.47
N TYR A 80 -17.86 5.67 -4.63
CA TYR A 80 -17.12 4.48 -5.05
C TYR A 80 -17.99 3.30 -5.49
N LYS A 81 -19.32 3.44 -5.41
CA LYS A 81 -20.26 2.34 -5.68
C LYS A 81 -20.05 1.70 -7.05
N GLU A 82 -20.00 2.50 -8.11
CA GLU A 82 -19.89 1.98 -9.48
C GLU A 82 -18.49 1.41 -9.76
N ILE A 83 -17.45 2.00 -9.17
CA ILE A 83 -16.07 1.49 -9.26
C ILE A 83 -15.97 0.12 -8.58
N ILE A 84 -16.51 -0.01 -7.36
CA ILE A 84 -16.51 -1.30 -6.64
C ILE A 84 -17.24 -2.38 -7.44
N LYS A 85 -18.35 -2.03 -8.10
CA LYS A 85 -19.09 -2.98 -8.95
C LYS A 85 -18.26 -3.42 -10.16
N GLU A 86 -17.66 -2.50 -10.88
CA GLU A 86 -16.80 -2.80 -12.03
C GLU A 86 -15.64 -3.71 -11.63
N PHE A 87 -14.93 -3.35 -10.55
CA PHE A 87 -13.75 -4.09 -10.11
C PHE A 87 -14.05 -5.36 -9.32
N SER A 88 -15.30 -5.57 -8.88
CA SER A 88 -15.70 -6.82 -8.20
C SER A 88 -15.49 -8.06 -9.06
N ALA A 89 -15.58 -7.92 -10.40
CA ALA A 89 -15.30 -9.00 -11.34
C ALA A 89 -13.83 -9.49 -11.30
N TYR A 90 -12.91 -8.65 -10.82
CA TYR A 90 -11.48 -8.96 -10.73
C TYR A 90 -11.08 -9.56 -9.38
N TYR A 91 -12.03 -9.77 -8.46
CA TYR A 91 -11.76 -10.27 -7.11
C TYR A 91 -10.89 -11.54 -7.11
N SER A 92 -11.31 -12.56 -7.87
CA SER A 92 -10.61 -13.85 -7.93
C SER A 92 -9.19 -13.72 -8.51
N ILE A 93 -8.99 -12.81 -9.45
CA ILE A 93 -7.68 -12.52 -10.04
C ILE A 93 -6.77 -11.91 -8.96
N CYS A 94 -7.23 -10.89 -8.24
CA CYS A 94 -6.49 -10.29 -7.13
C CYS A 94 -6.17 -11.30 -6.03
N GLU A 95 -7.14 -12.13 -5.64
CA GLU A 95 -6.96 -13.15 -4.64
C GLU A 95 -5.87 -14.15 -5.04
N ASN A 96 -5.93 -14.65 -6.28
CA ASN A 96 -4.93 -15.58 -6.81
C ASN A 96 -3.53 -14.96 -6.87
N HIS A 97 -3.42 -13.69 -7.29
CA HIS A 97 -2.14 -12.99 -7.30
C HIS A 97 -1.56 -12.80 -5.90
N LEU A 98 -2.38 -12.44 -4.92
CA LEU A 98 -1.92 -12.28 -3.53
C LEU A 98 -1.56 -13.61 -2.89
N ASN A 99 -2.28 -14.70 -3.20
CA ASN A 99 -1.93 -16.04 -2.73
C ASN A 99 -0.57 -16.49 -3.31
N ALA A 100 -0.36 -16.32 -4.62
CA ALA A 100 0.93 -16.62 -5.24
C ALA A 100 2.09 -15.77 -4.70
N TYR A 101 1.80 -14.51 -4.36
CA TYR A 101 2.77 -13.65 -3.68
C TYR A 101 3.09 -14.15 -2.26
N ASP A 102 2.09 -14.61 -1.51
CA ASP A 102 2.24 -15.18 -0.17
C ASP A 102 3.08 -16.47 -0.16
N ASP A 103 2.90 -17.33 -1.17
CA ASP A 103 3.70 -18.54 -1.37
C ASP A 103 5.20 -18.23 -1.50
N SER A 104 5.53 -17.10 -2.14
CA SER A 104 6.91 -16.64 -2.32
C SER A 104 7.40 -15.76 -1.16
N ASN A 105 6.50 -15.17 -0.39
CA ASN A 105 6.78 -14.23 0.69
C ASN A 105 5.93 -14.61 1.89
N ILE A 106 6.48 -15.45 2.78
CA ILE A 106 5.79 -15.97 3.97
C ILE A 106 4.96 -14.87 4.64
N SER A 107 3.64 -15.10 4.74
CA SER A 107 2.67 -14.18 5.38
C SER A 107 2.61 -12.77 4.76
N GLY A 108 3.05 -12.61 3.52
CA GLY A 108 3.00 -11.37 2.73
C GLY A 108 1.57 -10.85 2.54
N LYS A 109 0.63 -11.71 2.11
CA LYS A 109 -0.79 -11.34 1.92
C LYS A 109 -1.39 -10.82 3.22
N ALA A 110 -1.22 -11.58 4.31
CA ALA A 110 -1.79 -11.20 5.60
C ALA A 110 -1.15 -9.92 6.17
N ARG A 111 0.15 -9.68 5.97
CA ARG A 111 0.80 -8.39 6.32
C ARG A 111 0.22 -7.22 5.54
N ILE A 112 0.06 -7.37 4.23
CA ILE A 112 -0.50 -6.34 3.35
C ILE A 112 -1.92 -5.99 3.82
N LEU A 113 -2.78 -6.98 4.01
CA LEU A 113 -4.17 -6.77 4.42
C LEU A 113 -4.29 -6.16 5.83
N LYS A 114 -3.42 -6.55 6.78
CA LYS A 114 -3.34 -5.91 8.11
C LYS A 114 -2.92 -4.46 8.02
N CYS A 115 -1.96 -4.14 7.15
CA CYS A 115 -1.50 -2.77 6.95
C CYS A 115 -2.62 -1.88 6.39
N VAL A 116 -3.36 -2.36 5.38
CA VAL A 116 -4.52 -1.64 4.84
C VAL A 116 -5.61 -1.47 5.90
N HIS A 117 -5.88 -2.50 6.70
CA HIS A 117 -6.84 -2.38 7.80
C HIS A 117 -6.40 -1.35 8.84
N LEU A 118 -5.11 -1.26 9.16
CA LEU A 118 -4.57 -0.21 10.03
C LEU A 118 -4.82 1.19 9.46
N TRP A 119 -4.62 1.40 8.15
CA TRP A 119 -4.95 2.68 7.50
C TRP A 119 -6.44 3.00 7.58
N TYR A 120 -7.31 1.99 7.44
CA TYR A 120 -8.74 2.15 7.67
C TYR A 120 -9.05 2.57 9.10
N LEU A 121 -8.48 1.91 10.11
CA LEU A 121 -8.68 2.25 11.52
C LEU A 121 -8.24 3.68 11.83
N GLN A 122 -7.12 4.13 11.25
CA GLN A 122 -6.64 5.50 11.35
C GLN A 122 -7.63 6.50 10.73
N ALA A 123 -8.07 6.25 9.49
CA ALA A 123 -9.05 7.11 8.81
C ALA A 123 -10.38 7.17 9.57
N LYS A 124 -10.89 6.02 10.03
CA LYS A 124 -12.09 5.94 10.87
C LYS A 124 -11.93 6.74 12.17
N GLY A 125 -10.79 6.60 12.85
CA GLY A 125 -10.49 7.32 14.09
C GLY A 125 -10.47 8.85 13.89
N GLU A 126 -9.84 9.31 12.82
CA GLU A 126 -9.80 10.73 12.45
C GLU A 126 -11.20 11.29 12.18
N ILE A 127 -12.00 10.62 11.35
CA ILE A 127 -13.37 11.02 11.03
C ILE A 127 -14.26 11.04 12.28
N ILE A 128 -14.11 10.05 13.17
CA ILE A 128 -14.85 10.02 14.45
C ILE A 128 -14.45 11.21 15.32
N ALA A 129 -13.16 11.51 15.44
CA ALA A 129 -12.67 12.63 16.23
C ALA A 129 -13.23 13.97 15.72
N GLU A 130 -13.27 14.17 14.41
CA GLU A 130 -13.85 15.37 13.79
C GLU A 130 -15.36 15.51 14.04
N ASN A 131 -16.08 14.40 14.23
CA ASN A 131 -17.54 14.37 14.35
C ASN A 131 -18.03 14.08 15.78
N ILE A 132 -17.14 13.99 16.77
CA ILE A 132 -17.47 13.54 18.13
C ILE A 132 -18.52 14.43 18.80
N GLN A 133 -18.54 15.72 18.47
CA GLN A 133 -19.48 16.70 19.03
C GLN A 133 -20.89 16.61 18.44
N THR A 134 -21.10 15.82 17.38
CA THR A 134 -22.39 15.73 16.69
C THR A 134 -23.43 14.88 17.43
N GLY A 135 -23.01 14.13 18.46
CA GLY A 135 -23.88 13.22 19.23
C GLY A 135 -24.35 11.98 18.46
N LYS A 136 -23.87 11.79 17.22
CA LYS A 136 -24.19 10.61 16.40
C LYS A 136 -23.42 9.39 16.88
N SER A 137 -23.99 8.21 16.66
CA SER A 137 -23.28 6.96 16.89
C SER A 137 -22.09 6.79 15.93
N TYR A 138 -21.10 5.98 16.31
CA TYR A 138 -19.93 5.73 15.47
C TYR A 138 -20.29 5.18 14.08
N ILE A 139 -21.26 4.26 14.00
CA ILE A 139 -21.69 3.69 12.72
C ILE A 139 -22.34 4.73 11.81
N GLU A 140 -23.13 5.66 12.36
CA GLU A 140 -23.72 6.75 11.57
C GLU A 140 -22.68 7.74 11.05
N ILE A 141 -21.66 8.02 11.87
CA ILE A 141 -20.53 8.85 11.46
C ILE A 141 -19.78 8.18 10.31
N VAL A 142 -19.45 6.88 10.44
CA VAL A 142 -18.77 6.11 9.40
C VAL A 142 -19.58 6.12 8.11
N ARG A 143 -20.86 5.73 8.16
CA ARG A 143 -21.76 5.70 6.98
C ARG A 143 -21.84 7.04 6.25
N LYS A 144 -21.94 8.15 6.99
CA LYS A 144 -22.01 9.50 6.40
C LYS A 144 -20.69 9.95 5.76
N ASN A 145 -19.58 9.28 6.05
CA ASN A 145 -18.25 9.64 5.60
C ASN A 145 -17.55 8.50 4.85
N SER A 146 -18.28 7.45 4.44
CA SER A 146 -17.66 6.23 3.90
C SER A 146 -16.80 6.49 2.67
N ASP A 147 -17.25 7.33 1.74
CA ASP A 147 -16.46 7.70 0.57
C ASP A 147 -15.18 8.46 0.93
N ARG A 148 -15.24 9.35 1.93
CA ARG A 148 -14.05 10.07 2.43
C ARG A 148 -13.08 9.12 3.12
N ILE A 149 -13.58 8.12 3.86
CA ILE A 149 -12.73 7.10 4.46
C ILE A 149 -12.03 6.27 3.36
N ILE A 150 -12.75 5.88 2.30
CA ILE A 150 -12.15 5.20 1.16
C ILE A 150 -11.08 6.08 0.50
N ASP A 151 -11.34 7.37 0.30
CA ASP A 151 -10.36 8.34 -0.21
C ASP A 151 -9.07 8.34 0.63
N MET A 152 -9.21 8.45 1.96
CA MET A 152 -8.06 8.47 2.88
C MET A 152 -7.23 7.19 2.80
N VAL A 153 -7.87 6.02 2.76
CA VAL A 153 -7.15 4.74 2.63
C VAL A 153 -6.49 4.62 1.25
N LYS A 154 -7.19 5.00 0.19
CA LYS A 154 -6.67 4.97 -1.18
C LYS A 154 -5.46 5.87 -1.35
N ILE A 155 -5.43 7.04 -0.72
CA ILE A 155 -4.25 7.92 -0.68
C ILE A 155 -3.08 7.19 -0.02
N LYS A 156 -3.27 6.47 1.09
CA LYS A 156 -2.20 5.69 1.73
C LYS A 156 -1.68 4.56 0.85
N ILE A 157 -2.57 3.86 0.14
CA ILE A 157 -2.19 2.85 -0.85
C ILE A 157 -1.33 3.50 -1.94
N ARG A 158 -1.79 4.62 -2.51
CA ARG A 158 -1.07 5.35 -3.54
C ARG A 158 0.30 5.82 -3.07
N ASP A 159 0.40 6.40 -1.87
CA ASP A 159 1.66 6.86 -1.30
C ASP A 159 2.65 5.69 -1.10
N ALA A 160 2.17 4.52 -0.70
CA ALA A 160 2.98 3.33 -0.57
C ALA A 160 3.51 2.82 -1.92
N VAL A 161 2.68 2.86 -2.97
CA VAL A 161 3.08 2.49 -4.34
C VAL A 161 4.09 3.49 -4.90
N MET A 162 3.80 4.79 -4.81
CA MET A 162 4.65 5.84 -5.37
C MET A 162 5.96 6.04 -4.59
N GLY A 163 6.03 5.60 -3.33
CA GLY A 163 7.25 5.63 -2.52
C GLY A 163 8.18 4.44 -2.75
N ALA A 164 7.74 3.42 -3.49
CA ALA A 164 8.51 2.22 -3.81
C ALA A 164 9.33 2.45 -5.09
N LYS A 165 10.57 1.96 -5.10
CA LYS A 165 11.53 2.19 -6.21
C LYS A 165 11.19 1.37 -7.46
N GLU A 166 10.39 0.34 -7.27
CA GLU A 166 10.00 -0.64 -8.28
C GLU A 166 9.02 -0.06 -9.32
N PHE A 167 8.48 1.14 -9.09
CA PHE A 167 7.44 1.75 -9.94
C PHE A 167 7.94 2.87 -10.85
N ASP A 168 9.26 3.14 -10.89
CA ASP A 168 9.85 4.21 -11.71
C ASP A 168 9.67 3.99 -13.24
N THR A 169 9.29 2.77 -13.66
CA THR A 169 9.14 2.39 -15.08
C THR A 169 7.73 1.98 -15.48
N MET A 170 6.74 2.04 -14.57
CA MET A 170 5.35 1.69 -14.88
C MET A 170 4.58 2.87 -15.47
N TYR A 171 3.62 2.57 -16.35
CA TYR A 171 2.70 3.58 -16.87
C TYR A 171 1.72 4.03 -15.79
N VAL A 172 1.36 5.31 -15.81
CA VAL A 172 0.46 5.90 -14.80
C VAL A 172 -0.91 5.24 -14.84
N GLU A 173 -1.38 4.89 -16.04
CA GLU A 173 -2.65 4.19 -16.26
C GLU A 173 -2.67 2.83 -15.53
N ASP A 174 -1.58 2.07 -15.60
CA ASP A 174 -1.47 0.76 -14.93
C ASP A 174 -1.47 0.93 -13.41
N ILE A 175 -0.80 1.97 -12.90
CA ILE A 175 -0.75 2.28 -11.47
C ILE A 175 -2.15 2.66 -10.98
N GLU A 176 -2.85 3.56 -11.67
CA GLU A 176 -4.19 4.01 -11.27
C GLU A 176 -5.19 2.84 -11.32
N LEU A 177 -5.19 2.03 -12.39
CA LEU A 177 -6.02 0.83 -12.48
C LEU A 177 -5.71 -0.19 -11.37
N GLY A 178 -4.42 -0.42 -11.09
CA GLY A 178 -3.97 -1.32 -10.04
C GLY A 178 -4.42 -0.87 -8.65
N ILE A 179 -4.34 0.43 -8.36
CA ILE A 179 -4.78 1.01 -7.08
C ILE A 179 -6.31 0.86 -6.92
N GLU A 180 -7.10 1.14 -7.96
CA GLU A 180 -8.57 0.96 -7.88
C GLU A 180 -8.93 -0.49 -7.62
N CYS A 181 -8.34 -1.40 -8.41
CA CYS A 181 -8.57 -2.83 -8.30
C CYS A 181 -8.23 -3.36 -6.89
N PHE A 182 -7.04 -2.99 -6.39
CA PHE A 182 -6.60 -3.40 -5.05
C PHE A 182 -7.43 -2.78 -3.92
N THR A 183 -7.83 -1.50 -4.06
CA THR A 183 -8.70 -0.84 -3.06
C THR A 183 -10.06 -1.55 -2.98
N CYS A 184 -10.64 -1.91 -4.12
CA CYS A 184 -11.91 -2.66 -4.17
C CYS A 184 -11.76 -4.07 -3.58
N PHE A 185 -10.65 -4.75 -3.86
CA PHE A 185 -10.32 -6.03 -3.24
C PHE A 185 -10.28 -5.92 -1.71
N CYS A 186 -9.58 -4.92 -1.15
CA CYS A 186 -9.51 -4.71 0.29
C CYS A 186 -10.87 -4.33 0.92
N PHE A 187 -11.74 -3.65 0.18
CA PHE A 187 -13.13 -3.41 0.61
C PHE A 187 -13.90 -4.73 0.74
N MET A 188 -13.81 -5.62 -0.24
CA MET A 188 -14.47 -6.94 -0.22
C MET A 188 -13.88 -7.87 0.85
N GLU A 189 -12.57 -7.79 1.12
CA GLU A 189 -11.86 -8.53 2.19
C GLU A 189 -12.12 -8.01 3.63
N CYS A 190 -13.13 -7.15 3.83
CA CYS A 190 -13.40 -6.53 5.13
C CYS A 190 -12.25 -5.70 5.72
N LYS A 191 -11.27 -5.29 4.92
CA LYS A 191 -10.15 -4.47 5.42
C LYS A 191 -10.48 -2.98 5.39
N ILE A 192 -11.41 -2.58 4.54
CA ILE A 192 -11.94 -1.22 4.45
C ILE A 192 -13.45 -1.26 4.73
N LEU A 193 -13.92 -0.37 5.62
CA LEU A 193 -15.31 -0.23 6.05
C LEU A 193 -15.91 -1.45 6.76
N GLU A 194 -17.02 -1.22 7.46
CA GLU A 194 -17.63 -2.19 8.36
C GLU A 194 -18.26 -3.36 7.59
N ARG A 195 -18.24 -4.54 8.20
CA ARG A 195 -18.93 -5.72 7.66
C ARG A 195 -20.44 -5.60 7.94
N PRO A 196 -21.32 -5.96 6.99
CA PRO A 196 -22.75 -6.11 7.26
C PRO A 196 -23.00 -7.13 8.38
N ILE A 197 -23.99 -6.85 9.24
CA ILE A 197 -24.46 -7.73 10.31
C ILE A 197 -25.73 -8.43 9.85
#